data_AF-A0A810N7V4-F1
#
_entry.id   AF-A0A810N7V4-F1
#
_cell.length_a   1.000
_cell.length_b   1.000
_cell.length_c   1.000
_cell.angle_alpha   90.00
_cell.angle_beta   90.00
_cell.angle_gamma   90.00
#
_symmetry.space_group_name_H-M   'P 1'
#
loop_
_entity.id
_entity.type
_entity.pdbx_description
1 polymer ?
#
loop_
_entity_poly.entity_id
_entity_poly.type
_entity_poly.pdbx_seq_one_letter_code
_entity_poly.pdbx_strand_id
1 'polypeptide(L)'
;MTATVSGLDSVTVGGLAASTGLSKSGILTVFGSREAILLAAVAEARQIYIDTVIAPGWGSQPGRDRLHAVVDSWFSCLRRRVFPGGCFITATSSEYGHRDGPVADAIRKLKREWLDLIESELSIAGSADPPGDAFRIDAFLSAANTRFQLFDDETALERGRHLAFEVIDRTS
;
A
#
# COMPACT_ATOMS: atom_id res chain seq x y z
N MET A 1 -8.90 -3.66 -10.78
CA MET A 1 -7.62 -3.08 -10.30
C MET A 1 -6.70 -2.73 -11.48
N THR A 2 -7.05 -1.70 -12.25
CA THR A 2 -6.20 -1.15 -13.32
C THR A 2 -5.25 -0.06 -12.81
N ALA A 3 -5.57 0.57 -11.67
CA ALA A 3 -4.80 1.69 -11.12
C ALA A 3 -3.33 1.36 -10.83
N THR A 4 -3.00 0.15 -10.38
CA THR A 4 -1.59 -0.21 -10.11
C THR A 4 -0.82 -0.61 -11.37
N VAL A 5 -1.50 -1.06 -12.43
CA VAL A 5 -0.87 -1.48 -13.69
C VAL A 5 -0.71 -0.31 -14.66
N SER A 6 -1.72 0.55 -14.73
CA SER A 6 -1.80 1.63 -15.72
C SER A 6 -1.66 3.03 -15.09
N GLY A 7 -1.41 3.10 -13.78
CA GLY A 7 -1.40 4.35 -13.01
C GLY A 7 -2.81 4.76 -12.60
N LEU A 8 -2.92 5.48 -11.48
CA LEU A 8 -4.22 5.94 -10.96
C LEU A 8 -4.88 6.90 -11.96
N ASP A 9 -4.11 7.66 -12.73
CA ASP A 9 -4.63 8.53 -13.78
C ASP A 9 -5.34 7.80 -14.94
N SER A 10 -5.05 6.52 -15.16
CA SER A 10 -5.73 5.72 -16.18
C SER A 10 -7.20 5.44 -15.84
N VAL A 11 -7.60 5.64 -14.58
CA VAL A 11 -8.98 5.50 -14.15
C VAL A 11 -9.78 6.69 -14.70
N THR A 12 -10.63 6.40 -15.68
CA THR A 12 -11.47 7.39 -16.35
C THR A 12 -12.93 6.95 -16.33
N VAL A 13 -13.85 7.92 -16.44
CA VAL A 13 -15.29 7.66 -16.61
C VAL A 13 -15.54 6.75 -17.80
N GLY A 14 -14.83 6.96 -18.92
CA GLY A 14 -14.93 6.13 -20.11
C GLY A 14 -14.45 4.70 -19.90
N GLY A 15 -13.33 4.50 -19.19
CA GLY A 15 -12.82 3.18 -18.84
C GLY A 15 -13.73 2.42 -17.87
N LEU A 16 -14.33 3.12 -16.89
CA LEU A 16 -15.33 2.54 -15.98
C LEU A 16 -16.61 2.16 -16.71
N ALA A 17 -17.13 3.03 -17.59
CA ALA A 17 -18.29 2.71 -18.42
C ALA A 17 -18.04 1.45 -19.28
N ALA A 18 -16.87 1.36 -19.92
CA ALA A 18 -16.51 0.21 -20.76
C ALA A 18 -16.37 -1.10 -19.95
N SER A 19 -15.84 -1.03 -18.73
CA SER A 19 -15.61 -2.23 -17.90
C SER A 19 -16.83 -2.68 -17.09
N THR A 20 -17.75 -1.78 -16.76
CA THR A 20 -18.96 -2.08 -15.97
C THR A 20 -20.22 -2.26 -16.83
N GLY A 21 -20.16 -1.90 -18.12
CA GLY A 21 -21.32 -1.87 -19.02
C GLY A 21 -22.31 -0.72 -18.75
N LEU A 22 -22.02 0.16 -17.77
CA LEU A 22 -22.84 1.32 -17.47
C LEU A 22 -22.57 2.47 -18.45
N SER A 23 -23.57 3.34 -18.65
CA SER A 23 -23.36 4.56 -19.44
C SER A 23 -22.46 5.54 -18.68
N LYS A 24 -21.73 6.39 -19.43
CA LYS A 24 -20.92 7.47 -18.82
C LYS A 24 -21.76 8.39 -17.93
N SER A 25 -23.00 8.65 -18.33
CA SER A 25 -23.95 9.42 -17.53
C SER A 25 -24.31 8.70 -16.23
N GLY A 26 -24.52 7.38 -16.26
CA GLY A 26 -24.79 6.58 -15.07
C GLY A 26 -23.62 6.58 -14.08
N ILE A 27 -22.38 6.48 -14.57
CA ILE A 27 -21.18 6.62 -13.73
C ILE A 27 -21.12 8.02 -13.10
N LEU A 28 -21.37 9.08 -13.87
CA LEU A 28 -21.38 10.45 -13.36
C LEU A 28 -22.53 10.73 -12.38
N THR A 29 -23.66 10.03 -12.48
CA THR A 29 -24.72 10.13 -11.47
C THR A 29 -24.29 9.59 -10.11
N VAL A 30 -23.45 8.54 -10.08
CA VAL A 30 -22.95 7.94 -8.82
C VAL A 30 -21.80 8.77 -8.23
N PHE A 31 -20.83 9.17 -9.04
CA PHE A 31 -19.61 9.79 -8.54
C PHE A 31 -19.55 11.31 -8.71
N GLY A 32 -20.30 11.90 -9.62
CA GLY A 32 -20.32 13.35 -9.87
C GLY A 32 -19.14 13.88 -10.67
N SER A 33 -17.90 13.43 -10.40
CA SER A 33 -16.69 13.93 -11.08
C SER A 33 -15.60 12.86 -11.24
N ARG A 34 -14.60 13.13 -12.09
CA ARG A 34 -13.39 12.29 -12.19
C ARG A 34 -12.62 12.28 -10.88
N GLU A 35 -12.50 13.42 -10.21
CA GLU A 35 -11.81 13.50 -8.91
C GLU A 35 -12.48 12.60 -7.87
N ALA A 36 -13.81 12.61 -7.79
CA ALA A 36 -14.57 11.74 -6.90
C ALA A 36 -14.39 10.25 -7.23
N ILE A 37 -14.27 9.89 -8.51
CA ILE A 37 -13.92 8.53 -8.93
C ILE A 37 -12.54 8.13 -8.41
N LEU A 38 -11.54 9.00 -8.54
CA LEU A 38 -10.18 8.71 -8.07
C LEU A 38 -10.15 8.58 -6.54
N LEU A 39 -10.85 9.46 -5.81
CA LEU A 39 -10.98 9.38 -4.36
C LEU A 39 -11.67 8.07 -3.93
N ALA A 40 -12.73 7.65 -4.62
CA ALA A 40 -13.38 6.37 -4.37
C ALA A 40 -12.43 5.18 -4.64
N ALA A 41 -11.62 5.25 -5.70
CA ALA A 41 -10.62 4.21 -5.98
C ALA A 41 -9.53 4.14 -4.89
N VAL A 42 -9.08 5.28 -4.37
CA VAL A 42 -8.13 5.35 -3.23
C VAL A 42 -8.77 4.75 -1.97
N ALA A 43 -10.04 5.07 -1.69
CA ALA A 43 -10.77 4.51 -0.55
C ALA A 43 -10.95 2.99 -0.65
N GLU A 44 -11.29 2.47 -1.83
CA GLU A 44 -11.41 1.03 -2.07
C GLU A 44 -10.05 0.33 -1.92
N ALA A 45 -8.99 0.90 -2.49
CA ALA A 45 -7.64 0.36 -2.35
C ALA A 45 -7.20 0.32 -0.88
N ARG A 46 -7.56 1.35 -0.09
CA ARG A 46 -7.34 1.35 1.37
C ARG A 46 -8.03 0.19 2.05
N GLN A 47 -9.30 -0.07 1.73
CA GLN A 47 -10.06 -1.17 2.34
C GLN A 47 -9.44 -2.53 2.02
N ILE A 48 -9.10 -2.77 0.75
CA ILE A 48 -8.40 -3.98 0.33
C ILE A 48 -7.07 -4.12 1.07
N TYR A 49 -6.30 -3.04 1.20
CA TYR A 49 -5.02 -3.07 1.92
C TYR A 49 -5.22 -3.40 3.41
N ILE A 50 -6.24 -2.84 4.05
CA ILE A 50 -6.60 -3.20 5.42
C ILE A 50 -6.90 -4.70 5.52
N ASP A 51 -7.77 -5.22 4.67
CA ASP A 51 -8.24 -6.61 4.77
C ASP A 51 -7.12 -7.62 4.46
N THR A 52 -6.19 -7.27 3.57
CA THR A 52 -5.17 -8.20 3.05
C THR A 52 -3.80 -8.08 3.70
N VAL A 53 -3.46 -6.91 4.27
CA VAL A 53 -2.14 -6.63 4.86
C VAL A 53 -2.25 -6.39 6.36
N ILE A 54 -3.23 -5.60 6.79
CA ILE A 54 -3.32 -5.12 8.18
C ILE A 54 -4.07 -6.13 9.05
N ALA A 55 -5.33 -6.39 8.74
CA ALA A 55 -6.21 -7.26 9.51
C ALA A 55 -5.63 -8.65 9.85
N PRO A 56 -4.84 -9.32 8.98
CA PRO A 56 -4.22 -10.60 9.33
C PRO A 56 -3.27 -10.53 10.54
N GLY A 57 -2.63 -9.38 10.78
CA GLY A 57 -1.74 -9.18 11.94
C GLY A 57 -2.47 -8.90 13.26
N TRP A 58 -3.79 -8.64 13.23
CA TRP A 58 -4.51 -8.15 14.41
C TRP A 58 -4.81 -9.26 15.43
N GLY A 59 -4.59 -10.53 15.06
CA GLY A 59 -4.57 -11.65 15.99
C GLY A 59 -3.29 -11.77 16.83
N SER A 60 -2.22 -11.08 16.43
CA SER A 60 -0.93 -11.10 17.12
C SER A 60 -0.85 -10.07 18.26
N GLN A 61 0.04 -10.33 19.23
CA GLN A 61 0.33 -9.36 20.29
C GLN A 61 0.89 -8.05 19.69
N PRO A 62 0.49 -6.88 20.23
CA PRO A 62 1.08 -5.60 19.84
C PRO A 62 2.60 -5.62 19.97
N GLY A 63 3.28 -4.90 19.08
CA GLY A 63 4.73 -4.83 19.01
C GLY A 63 5.31 -5.78 17.98
N ARG A 64 6.31 -6.56 18.40
CA ARG A 64 7.13 -7.41 17.52
C ARG A 64 6.30 -8.42 16.73
N ASP A 65 5.40 -9.14 17.41
CA ASP A 65 4.61 -10.22 16.80
C ASP A 65 3.66 -9.71 15.73
N ARG A 66 3.03 -8.55 15.97
CA ARG A 66 2.18 -7.89 14.98
C ARG A 66 2.97 -7.35 13.81
N LEU A 67 4.14 -6.74 14.04
CA LEU A 67 5.02 -6.28 12.95
C LEU A 67 5.42 -7.43 12.03
N HIS A 68 5.85 -8.57 12.60
CA HIS A 68 6.14 -9.78 11.82
C HIS A 68 4.95 -10.20 10.97
N ALA A 69 3.76 -10.30 11.57
CA ALA A 69 2.56 -10.73 10.85
C ALA A 69 2.12 -9.75 9.75
N VAL A 70 2.19 -8.44 10.00
CA VAL A 70 1.85 -7.39 9.02
C VAL A 70 2.83 -7.38 7.86
N VAL A 71 4.13 -7.42 8.14
CA VAL A 71 5.17 -7.44 7.11
C VAL A 71 5.08 -8.73 6.28
N ASP A 72 4.84 -9.88 6.90
CA ASP A 72 4.64 -11.14 6.17
C ASP A 72 3.41 -11.07 5.25
N SER A 73 2.31 -10.53 5.76
CA SER A 73 1.07 -10.32 4.99
C SER A 73 1.27 -9.36 3.83
N TRP A 74 2.11 -8.34 4.00
CA TRP A 74 2.49 -7.41 2.94
C TRP A 74 3.20 -8.11 1.78
N PHE A 75 4.19 -8.98 2.07
CA PHE A 75 4.86 -9.77 1.03
C PHE A 75 3.93 -10.80 0.39
N SER A 76 3.05 -11.43 1.18
CA SER A 76 2.01 -12.33 0.68
C SER A 76 1.07 -11.64 -0.31
N CYS A 77 0.66 -10.41 -0.02
CA CYS A 77 -0.16 -9.55 -0.88
C CYS A 77 0.51 -9.34 -2.26
N LEU A 78 1.82 -9.11 -2.30
CA LEU A 78 2.59 -9.00 -3.55
C LEU A 78 2.67 -10.32 -4.32
N ARG A 79 3.04 -11.43 -3.66
CA ARG A 79 3.16 -12.75 -4.32
C ARG A 79 1.83 -13.19 -4.92
N ARG A 80 0.73 -12.95 -4.20
CA ARG A 80 -0.64 -13.23 -4.66
C ARG A 80 -1.14 -12.25 -5.72
N ARG A 81 -0.37 -11.19 -6.02
CA ARG A 81 -0.73 -10.11 -6.95
C ARG A 81 -2.12 -9.53 -6.66
N VAL A 82 -2.44 -9.35 -5.37
CA VAL A 82 -3.70 -8.72 -4.92
C VAL A 82 -3.89 -7.39 -5.65
N PHE A 83 -2.81 -6.62 -5.79
CA PHE A 83 -2.71 -5.54 -6.76
C PHE A 83 -1.80 -5.99 -7.90
N PRO A 84 -2.28 -6.06 -9.15
CA PRO A 84 -1.49 -6.65 -10.24
C PRO A 84 -0.19 -5.90 -10.58
N GLY A 85 -0.15 -4.58 -10.38
CA GLY A 85 1.06 -3.75 -10.56
C GLY A 85 1.87 -3.51 -9.27
N GLY A 86 1.74 -4.39 -8.28
CA GLY A 86 2.44 -4.29 -7.00
C GLY A 86 1.73 -3.37 -5.99
N CYS A 87 2.45 -3.00 -4.93
CA CYS A 87 1.89 -2.27 -3.80
C CYS A 87 1.26 -0.95 -4.23
N PHE A 88 -0.05 -0.80 -3.97
CA PHE A 88 -0.80 0.40 -4.33
C PHE A 88 -0.17 1.66 -3.73
N ILE A 89 0.10 1.66 -2.41
CA ILE A 89 0.66 2.81 -1.70
C ILE A 89 2.01 3.23 -2.31
N THR A 90 2.90 2.27 -2.61
CA THR A 90 4.20 2.55 -3.23
C THR A 90 4.03 3.19 -4.61
N ALA A 91 3.23 2.58 -5.49
CA ALA A 91 3.02 3.07 -6.85
C ALA A 91 2.39 4.48 -6.87
N THR A 92 1.32 4.68 -6.10
CA THR A 92 0.62 5.97 -6.09
C THR A 92 1.40 7.08 -5.38
N SER A 93 2.27 6.73 -4.41
CA SER A 93 3.12 7.74 -3.75
C SER A 93 4.08 8.39 -4.75
N SER A 94 4.69 7.62 -5.66
CA SER A 94 5.54 8.16 -6.71
C SER A 94 4.77 8.98 -7.74
N GLU A 95 3.57 8.54 -8.11
CA GLU A 95 2.73 9.19 -9.13
C GLU A 95 2.13 10.53 -8.64
N TYR A 96 1.68 10.58 -7.38
CA TYR A 96 0.90 11.71 -6.84
C TYR A 96 1.58 12.49 -5.72
N GLY A 97 2.69 12.01 -5.14
CA GLY A 97 3.30 12.62 -3.96
C GLY A 97 3.75 14.08 -4.15
N HIS A 98 4.07 14.47 -5.39
CA HIS A 98 4.51 15.82 -5.77
C HIS A 98 3.37 16.74 -6.25
N ARG A 99 2.13 16.23 -6.34
CA ARG A 99 0.98 16.96 -6.87
C ARG A 99 0.18 17.62 -5.76
N ASP A 100 -0.64 18.60 -6.11
CA ASP A 100 -1.59 19.21 -5.19
C ASP A 100 -3.01 18.70 -5.41
N GLY A 101 -3.86 18.89 -4.40
CA GLY A 101 -5.30 18.64 -4.46
C GLY A 101 -5.76 17.35 -3.77
N PRO A 102 -7.08 17.13 -3.71
CA PRO A 102 -7.72 16.13 -2.84
C PRO A 102 -7.20 14.70 -3.02
N VAL A 103 -6.90 14.28 -4.25
CA VAL A 103 -6.40 12.93 -4.52
C VAL A 103 -4.98 12.75 -3.98
N ALA A 104 -4.11 13.74 -4.16
CA ALA A 104 -2.75 13.70 -3.62
C ALA A 104 -2.78 13.68 -2.10
N ASP A 105 -3.67 14.45 -1.49
CA ASP A 105 -3.86 14.48 -0.03
C ASP A 105 -4.35 13.14 0.51
N ALA A 106 -5.28 12.48 -0.18
CA ALA A 106 -5.75 11.14 0.19
C ALA A 106 -4.61 10.11 0.13
N ILE A 107 -3.74 10.16 -0.87
CA ILE A 107 -2.59 9.26 -1.01
C ILE A 107 -1.53 9.53 0.07
N ARG A 108 -1.21 10.80 0.35
CA ARG A 108 -0.32 11.18 1.45
C ARG A 108 -0.86 10.69 2.79
N LYS A 109 -2.18 10.79 3.00
CA LYS A 109 -2.83 10.27 4.19
C LYS A 109 -2.65 8.76 4.31
N LEU A 110 -2.87 8.00 3.23
CA LEU A 110 -2.63 6.54 3.23
C LEU A 110 -1.19 6.17 3.57
N LYS A 111 -0.22 6.86 2.94
CA LYS A 111 1.20 6.62 3.22
C LYS A 111 1.52 6.92 4.68
N ARG A 112 0.97 8.00 5.24
CA ARG A 112 1.15 8.37 6.65
C ARG A 112 0.53 7.34 7.59
N GLU A 113 -0.72 6.91 7.34
CA GLU A 113 -1.38 5.86 8.13
C GLU A 113 -0.56 4.57 8.18
N TRP A 114 0.09 4.20 7.07
CA TRP A 114 1.00 3.05 7.01
C TRP A 114 2.27 3.23 7.85
N LEU A 115 2.91 4.39 7.74
CA LEU A 115 4.13 4.69 8.52
C LEU A 115 3.83 4.81 10.01
N ASP A 116 2.77 5.53 10.37
CA ASP A 116 2.32 5.72 11.77
C ASP A 116 2.04 4.36 12.44
N LEU A 117 1.48 3.40 11.70
CA LEU A 117 1.25 2.03 12.19
C LEU A 117 2.57 1.32 12.49
N ILE A 118 3.55 1.35 11.57
CA ILE A 118 4.84 0.70 11.79
C ILE A 118 5.57 1.36 12.97
N GLU A 119 5.61 2.70 13.02
CA GLU A 119 6.23 3.46 14.11
C GLU A 119 5.58 3.17 15.47
N SER A 120 4.25 3.07 15.52
CA SER A 120 3.51 2.76 16.74
C SER A 120 3.83 1.36 17.25
N GLU A 121 3.83 0.35 16.38
CA GLU A 121 4.17 -1.02 16.78
C GLU A 121 5.66 -1.14 17.15
N LEU A 122 6.57 -0.45 16.47
CA LEU A 122 7.99 -0.41 16.86
C LEU A 122 8.20 0.24 18.23
N SER A 123 7.43 1.27 18.55
CA SER A 123 7.44 1.91 19.87
C SER A 123 7.00 0.93 20.96
N ILE A 124 5.94 0.15 20.69
CA ILE A 124 5.46 -0.89 21.60
C ILE A 124 6.49 -2.02 21.75
N ALA A 125 7.19 -2.36 20.66
CA ALA A 125 8.24 -3.37 20.66
C ALA A 125 9.55 -2.92 21.34
N GLY A 126 9.63 -1.69 21.87
CA GLY A 126 10.82 -1.20 22.54
C GLY A 126 11.95 -0.80 21.57
N SER A 127 11.65 -0.37 20.35
CA SER A 127 12.65 0.25 19.48
C SER A 127 13.21 1.53 20.11
N ALA A 128 14.53 1.69 20.04
CA ALA A 128 15.22 2.90 20.49
C ALA A 128 15.08 4.09 19.52
N ASP A 129 14.73 3.81 18.26
CA ASP A 129 14.51 4.81 17.20
C ASP A 129 13.35 4.37 16.29
N PRO A 130 12.09 4.42 16.77
CA PRO A 130 10.95 3.96 15.99
C PRO A 130 10.82 4.63 14.61
N PRO A 131 11.02 5.96 14.45
CA PRO A 131 10.96 6.59 13.12
C PRO A 131 12.05 6.10 12.16
N GLY A 132 13.29 5.96 12.64
CA GLY A 132 14.39 5.47 11.80
C GLY A 132 14.22 3.99 11.42
N ASP A 133 13.74 3.15 12.33
CA ASP A 133 13.45 1.74 12.06
C ASP A 133 12.25 1.57 11.11
N ALA A 134 11.20 2.38 11.26
CA ALA A 134 10.07 2.39 10.33
C ALA A 134 10.51 2.78 8.92
N PHE A 135 11.37 3.80 8.80
CA PHE A 135 11.96 4.18 7.51
C PHE A 135 12.74 3.04 6.87
N ARG A 136 13.56 2.31 7.66
CA ARG A 136 14.33 1.16 7.14
C ARG A 136 13.40 0.06 6.61
N ILE A 137 12.38 -0.31 7.38
CA ILE A 137 11.38 -1.31 6.98
C ILE A 137 10.70 -0.87 5.68
N ASP A 138 10.17 0.36 5.63
CA ASP A 138 9.48 0.88 4.45
C ASP A 138 10.39 0.96 3.20
N ALA A 139 11.67 1.29 3.39
CA ALA A 139 12.66 1.31 2.32
C ALA A 139 12.91 -0.11 1.76
N PHE A 140 13.06 -1.12 2.62
CA PHE A 140 13.26 -2.51 2.19
C PHE A 140 12.03 -3.06 1.45
N LEU A 141 10.83 -2.80 1.96
CA LEU A 141 9.58 -3.15 1.30
C LEU A 141 9.48 -2.47 -0.07
N SER A 142 9.68 -1.16 -0.14
CA SER A 142 9.59 -0.40 -1.39
C SER A 142 10.62 -0.85 -2.44
N ALA A 143 11.85 -1.16 -2.03
CA ALA A 143 12.89 -1.69 -2.91
C ALA A 143 12.54 -3.10 -3.43
N ALA A 144 12.02 -3.97 -2.55
CA ALA A 144 11.58 -5.31 -2.92
C ALA A 144 10.41 -5.28 -3.92
N ASN A 145 9.39 -4.46 -3.66
CA ASN A 145 8.27 -4.24 -4.59
C ASN A 145 8.77 -3.79 -5.96
N THR A 146 9.63 -2.76 -5.98
CA THR A 146 10.13 -2.20 -7.25
C THR A 146 10.87 -3.25 -8.07
N ARG A 147 11.78 -4.03 -7.45
CA ARG A 147 12.54 -5.07 -8.17
C ARG A 147 11.64 -6.21 -8.65
N PHE A 148 10.69 -6.63 -7.83
CA PHE A 148 9.72 -7.65 -8.22
C PHE A 148 8.89 -7.18 -9.42
N GLN A 149 8.42 -5.94 -9.43
CA GLN A 149 7.65 -5.41 -10.57
C GLN A 149 8.48 -5.23 -11.84
N LEU A 150 9.77 -4.89 -11.73
CA LEU A 150 10.65 -4.69 -12.89
C LEU A 150 11.16 -6.00 -13.49
N PHE A 151 11.47 -6.99 -12.66
CA PHE A 151 12.24 -8.17 -13.06
C PHE A 151 11.56 -9.51 -12.73
N ASP A 152 10.37 -9.49 -12.13
CA ASP A 152 9.68 -10.68 -11.60
C ASP A 152 10.55 -11.46 -10.59
N ASP A 153 11.45 -10.75 -9.90
CA ASP A 153 12.45 -11.33 -9.00
C ASP A 153 11.86 -11.62 -7.61
N GLU A 154 11.40 -12.86 -7.39
CA GLU A 154 10.94 -13.32 -6.08
C GLU A 154 12.05 -13.27 -5.01
N THR A 155 13.33 -13.38 -5.39
CA THR A 155 14.43 -13.31 -4.43
C THR A 155 14.57 -11.91 -3.83
N ALA A 156 14.12 -10.87 -4.55
CA ALA A 156 14.03 -9.52 -4.00
C ALA A 156 12.97 -9.42 -2.89
N LEU A 157 11.86 -10.15 -3.01
CA LEU A 157 10.83 -10.22 -1.97
C LEU A 157 11.38 -10.90 -0.71
N GLU A 158 12.04 -12.06 -0.87
CA GLU A 158 12.67 -12.75 0.27
C GLU A 158 13.72 -11.88 0.96
N ARG A 159 14.57 -11.19 0.18
CA ARG A 159 15.60 -10.30 0.73
C ARG A 159 14.97 -9.13 1.49
N GLY A 160 13.94 -8.50 0.94
CA GLY A 160 13.24 -7.40 1.61
C GLY A 160 12.60 -7.86 2.93
N ARG A 161 12.00 -9.05 2.94
CA ARG A 161 11.39 -9.66 4.13
C ARG A 161 12.42 -9.92 5.21
N HIS A 162 13.52 -10.58 4.85
CA HIS A 162 14.62 -10.85 5.77
C HIS A 162 15.14 -9.56 6.41
N LEU A 163 15.46 -8.55 5.62
CA LEU A 163 16.01 -7.28 6.12
C LEU A 163 15.01 -6.52 7.00
N ALA A 164 13.72 -6.56 6.68
CA ALA A 164 12.69 -5.98 7.55
C ALA A 164 12.61 -6.72 8.89
N PHE A 165 12.70 -8.05 8.88
CA PHE A 165 12.67 -8.86 10.09
C PHE A 165 13.89 -8.61 10.98
N GLU A 166 15.08 -8.44 10.41
CA GLU A 166 16.27 -8.06 11.18
C GLU A 166 16.09 -6.73 11.92
N VAL A 167 15.35 -5.76 11.36
CA VAL A 167 15.03 -4.52 12.06
C VAL A 167 14.07 -4.79 13.22
N ILE A 168 13.02 -5.58 12.98
CA ILE A 168 12.01 -5.94 13.98
C ILE A 168 12.64 -6.71 15.16
N ASP A 169 13.53 -7.66 14.89
CA ASP A 169 14.14 -8.53 15.91
C ASP A 169 15.18 -7.82 16.78
N ARG A 170 15.65 -6.64 16.36
CA ARG A 170 16.58 -5.80 17.14
C ARG A 170 15.89 -4.89 18.16
N THR A 171 14.57 -4.79 18.13
CA THR A 171 13.80 -4.05 19.12
C THR A 171 13.91 -4.73 20.49
N SER A 172 13.89 -3.99 21.61
CA SER A 172 14.22 -4.53 22.96
C SER A 172 13.11 -5.37 23.57
#